data_AF-A0A1G9VHG4-F1
#
_entry.id   AF-A0A1G9VHG4-F1
#
_cell.length_a   1.000
_cell.length_b   1.000
_cell.length_c   1.000
_cell.angle_alpha   90.00
_cell.angle_beta   90.00
_cell.angle_gamma   90.00
#
_symmetry.space_group_name_H-M   'P 1'
#
loop_
_entity.id
_entity.type
_entity.pdbx_description
1 polymer ?
#
loop_
_entity_poly.entity_id
_entity_poly.type
_entity_poly.pdbx_seq_one_letter_code
_entity_poly.pdbx_strand_id
1 'polypeptide(L)'
;MIDRPDTVDDHLPESCTGCGAGPGLADSTGYEPCQVWDIPLVTVTVTEHRAHRCRCACGTTTRAAMPATVAGSPTSYGPNLRALAAYLLVFQHIPVERTAQLITDLTGANVSTG
;
A
#
# COMPACT_ATOMS: atom_id res chain seq x y z
N MET A 1 13.34 -1.42 19.68
CA MET A 1 14.22 -1.23 18.49
C MET A 1 14.34 -2.57 17.79
N ILE A 2 14.35 -2.62 16.47
CA ILE A 2 14.59 -3.85 15.69
C ILE A 2 16.02 -3.88 15.15
N ASP A 3 16.60 -5.07 15.06
CA ASP A 3 18.01 -5.23 14.66
C ASP A 3 18.25 -4.94 13.17
N ARG A 4 17.21 -5.07 12.34
CA ARG A 4 17.28 -4.88 10.89
C ARG A 4 16.15 -3.97 10.43
N PRO A 5 16.34 -2.64 10.42
CA PRO A 5 15.35 -1.72 9.87
C PRO A 5 15.29 -1.85 8.34
N ASP A 6 14.19 -1.40 7.74
CA ASP A 6 13.98 -1.46 6.29
C ASP A 6 14.93 -0.51 5.53
N THR A 7 15.23 0.64 6.13
CA THR A 7 16.15 1.66 5.61
C THR A 7 17.06 2.15 6.75
N VAL A 8 18.29 2.52 6.42
CA VAL A 8 19.25 3.17 7.34
C VAL A 8 19.71 4.47 6.71
N ASP A 9 19.49 5.58 7.40
CA ASP A 9 19.98 6.90 7.03
C ASP A 9 21.09 7.31 8.02
N ASP A 10 22.33 7.35 7.55
CA ASP A 10 23.48 7.76 8.35
C ASP A 10 23.54 9.29 8.46
N HIS A 11 23.56 9.80 9.69
CA HIS A 11 23.74 11.22 9.98
C HIS A 11 25.12 11.47 10.57
N LEU A 12 25.98 12.14 9.81
CA LEU A 12 27.33 12.52 10.23
C LEU A 12 27.36 14.00 10.65
N PRO A 13 28.27 14.40 11.56
CA PRO A 13 28.52 15.80 11.81
C PRO A 13 28.94 16.53 10.52
N GLU A 14 28.35 17.68 10.24
CA GLU A 14 28.72 18.48 9.06
C GLU A 14 30.17 18.98 9.13
N SER A 15 30.68 19.20 10.34
CA SER A 15 32.06 19.64 10.58
C SER A 15 32.56 19.17 11.94
N CYS A 16 33.87 18.94 12.02
CA CYS A 16 34.59 18.68 13.25
C CYS A 16 34.65 19.95 14.09
N THR A 17 34.31 19.84 15.38
CA THR A 17 34.33 20.97 16.32
C THR A 17 35.74 21.51 16.63
N GLY A 18 36.80 20.76 16.30
CA GLY A 18 38.18 21.17 16.51
C GLY A 18 38.80 21.88 15.30
N CYS A 19 38.73 21.27 14.11
CA CYS A 19 39.40 21.77 12.90
C CYS A 19 38.46 22.23 11.78
N GLY A 20 37.14 22.04 11.93
CA GLY A 20 36.13 22.43 10.94
C GLY A 20 36.02 21.51 9.72
N ALA A 21 36.86 20.47 9.58
CA ALA A 21 36.76 19.52 8.47
C ALA A 21 35.52 18.62 8.61
N GLY A 22 34.86 18.27 7.49
CA GLY A 22 33.71 17.37 7.48
C GLY A 22 34.15 15.89 7.57
N PRO A 23 33.84 15.17 8.66
CA PRO A 23 34.15 13.75 8.77
C PRO A 23 33.31 12.90 7.82
N GLY A 24 33.91 11.83 7.29
CA GLY A 24 33.22 10.83 6.49
C GLY A 24 32.75 9.63 7.33
N LEU A 25 31.95 8.75 6.73
CA LEU A 25 31.48 7.53 7.39
C LEU A 25 32.63 6.61 7.83
N ALA A 26 33.73 6.59 7.07
CA ALA A 26 34.93 5.83 7.40
C ALA A 26 35.63 6.31 8.70
N ASP A 27 35.37 7.55 9.12
CA ASP A 27 35.91 8.14 10.33
C ASP A 27 35.01 7.88 11.56
N SER A 28 33.87 7.20 11.38
CA SER A 28 32.92 6.92 12.45
C SER A 28 33.48 5.95 13.48
N THR A 29 33.43 6.34 14.75
CA THR A 29 33.86 5.50 15.89
C THR A 29 32.69 4.85 16.63
N GLY A 30 31.46 5.11 16.21
CA GLY A 30 30.24 4.62 16.85
C GLY A 30 29.04 5.52 16.59
N TYR A 31 27.85 5.06 16.96
CA TYR A 31 26.59 5.80 16.82
C TYR A 31 25.61 5.40 17.92
N GLU A 32 24.63 6.26 18.17
CA GLU A 32 23.46 5.94 18.99
C GLU A 32 22.25 5.81 18.08
N PRO A 33 21.60 4.63 18.00
CA PRO A 33 20.52 4.42 17.06
C PRO A 33 19.25 5.15 17.50
N CYS A 34 18.55 5.75 16.55
CA CYS A 34 17.19 6.25 16.71
C CYS A 34 16.33 5.66 15.58
N GLN A 35 15.21 5.02 15.92
CA GLN A 35 14.32 4.39 14.95
C GLN A 35 12.97 5.09 14.93
N VAL A 36 12.56 5.49 13.73
CA VAL A 36 11.20 5.94 13.46
C VAL A 36 10.41 4.75 12.93
N TRP A 37 9.24 4.51 13.52
CA TRP A 37 8.29 3.50 13.06
C TRP A 37 7.12 4.25 12.45
N ASP A 38 6.95 4.10 11.15
CA ASP A 38 5.88 4.75 10.41
C ASP A 38 5.10 3.71 9.58
N ILE A 39 3.91 4.10 9.13
CA ILE A 39 3.10 3.30 8.22
C ILE A 39 3.28 3.81 6.79
N PRO A 40 3.35 2.92 5.78
CA PRO A 40 3.40 3.38 4.39
C PRO A 40 2.12 4.15 4.05
N LEU A 41 2.20 5.05 3.06
CA LEU A 41 1.01 5.64 2.46
C LEU A 41 0.13 4.53 1.87
N VAL A 42 -0.96 4.19 2.53
CA VAL A 42 -1.88 3.15 2.07
C VAL A 42 -2.83 3.79 1.06
N THR A 43 -2.80 3.35 -0.20
CA THR A 43 -3.78 3.75 -1.21
C THR A 43 -4.24 2.55 -1.99
N VAL A 44 -5.53 2.50 -2.32
CA VAL A 44 -6.06 1.39 -3.12
C VAL A 44 -5.54 1.46 -4.54
N THR A 45 -5.15 0.30 -5.06
CA THR A 45 -4.89 0.11 -6.48
C THR A 45 -6.18 -0.36 -7.16
N VAL A 46 -6.66 0.39 -8.14
CA VAL A 46 -7.85 0.03 -8.93
C VAL A 46 -7.40 -0.57 -10.26
N THR A 47 -7.79 -1.82 -10.52
CA THR A 47 -7.52 -2.50 -11.81
C THR A 47 -8.82 -2.68 -12.57
N GLU A 48 -8.92 -2.06 -13.75
CA GLU A 48 -10.07 -2.25 -14.65
C GLU A 48 -9.81 -3.42 -15.60
N HIS A 49 -10.64 -4.46 -15.54
CA HIS A 49 -10.57 -5.58 -16.46
C HIS A 49 -11.49 -5.35 -17.67
N ARG A 50 -10.91 -5.20 -18.86
CA ARG A 50 -11.66 -4.96 -20.11
C ARG A 50 -11.71 -6.19 -21.00
N ALA A 51 -12.90 -6.78 -21.11
CA ALA A 51 -13.16 -7.89 -22.02
C ALA A 51 -13.66 -7.36 -23.38
N HIS A 52 -12.75 -7.11 -24.32
CA HIS A 52 -13.06 -6.53 -25.62
C HIS A 52 -13.88 -7.48 -26.52
N ARG A 53 -14.62 -6.87 -27.46
CA ARG A 53 -15.24 -7.55 -28.60
C ARG A 53 -14.47 -7.14 -29.85
N CYS A 54 -13.96 -8.12 -30.60
CA CYS A 54 -13.17 -7.89 -31.80
C CYS A 54 -13.88 -8.49 -33.01
N ARG A 55 -13.97 -7.72 -34.09
CA ARG A 55 -14.53 -8.18 -35.36
C ARG A 55 -13.40 -8.66 -36.27
N CYS A 56 -13.49 -9.90 -36.73
CA CYS A 56 -12.57 -10.47 -37.70
C CYS A 56 -12.90 -9.97 -39.12
N ALA A 57 -11.92 -10.05 -40.03
CA ALA A 57 -12.11 -9.74 -41.45
C ALA A 57 -13.21 -10.59 -42.11
N CYS A 58 -13.49 -11.80 -41.60
CA CYS A 58 -14.61 -12.64 -42.07
C CYS A 58 -15.99 -12.14 -41.62
N GLY A 59 -16.06 -11.08 -40.82
CA GLY A 59 -17.30 -10.49 -40.31
C GLY A 59 -17.73 -10.96 -38.91
N THR A 60 -17.21 -12.08 -38.42
CA THR A 60 -17.51 -12.62 -37.09
C THR A 60 -16.99 -11.72 -35.97
N THR A 61 -17.81 -11.50 -34.93
CA THR A 61 -17.41 -10.78 -33.72
C THR A 61 -17.24 -11.75 -32.56
N THR A 62 -16.06 -11.77 -31.95
CA THR A 62 -15.73 -12.62 -30.81
C THR A 62 -15.48 -11.76 -29.58
N ARG A 63 -15.95 -12.20 -28.41
CA ARG A 63 -15.73 -11.52 -27.13
C ARG A 63 -14.63 -12.24 -26.35
N ALA A 64 -13.69 -11.49 -25.77
CA ALA A 64 -12.75 -12.02 -24.79
C ALA A 64 -13.50 -12.50 -23.53
N ALA A 65 -13.03 -13.60 -22.93
CA ALA A 65 -13.56 -14.06 -21.65
C ALA A 65 -13.08 -13.13 -20.53
N MET A 66 -13.95 -12.89 -19.54
CA MET A 66 -13.55 -12.20 -18.31
C MET A 66 -12.91 -13.22 -17.35
N PRO A 67 -11.84 -12.87 -16.61
CA PRO A 67 -11.28 -13.77 -15.61
C PRO A 67 -12.34 -14.15 -14.56
N ALA A 68 -12.40 -15.43 -14.19
CA ALA A 68 -13.38 -15.94 -13.24
C ALA A 68 -13.34 -15.22 -11.88
N THR A 69 -12.16 -14.73 -11.48
CA THR A 69 -11.94 -13.99 -10.23
C THR A 69 -12.68 -12.66 -10.15
N VAL A 70 -13.07 -12.07 -11.29
CA VAL A 70 -13.82 -10.81 -11.38
C VAL A 70 -15.11 -10.94 -12.20
N ALA A 71 -15.41 -12.15 -12.69
CA ALA A 71 -16.63 -12.43 -13.43
C ALA A 71 -17.80 -12.55 -12.43
N GLY A 72 -18.69 -11.55 -12.42
CA GLY A 72 -19.92 -11.60 -11.61
C GLY A 72 -20.36 -10.28 -10.98
N SER A 73 -19.47 -9.28 -10.93
CA SER A 73 -19.81 -7.95 -10.44
C SER A 73 -19.05 -6.88 -11.24
N PRO A 74 -19.67 -5.71 -11.52
CA PRO A 74 -18.96 -4.57 -12.13
C PRO A 74 -17.82 -4.05 -11.26
N THR A 75 -17.93 -4.21 -9.93
CA THR A 75 -16.91 -3.78 -8.96
C THR A 75 -16.71 -4.85 -7.90
N SER A 76 -15.47 -5.16 -7.58
CA SER A 76 -15.12 -6.14 -6.56
C SER A 76 -13.99 -5.63 -5.69
N TYR A 77 -14.07 -5.83 -4.38
CA TYR A 77 -12.95 -5.56 -3.49
C TYR A 77 -11.89 -6.64 -3.64
N GLY A 78 -10.61 -6.24 -3.68
CA GLY A 78 -9.48 -7.18 -3.70
C GLY A 78 -9.28 -7.88 -2.35
N PRO A 79 -8.43 -8.92 -2.29
CA PRO A 79 -8.23 -9.74 -1.10
C PRO A 79 -7.75 -8.93 0.13
N ASN A 80 -6.82 -8.00 -0.05
CA ASN A 80 -6.29 -7.19 1.06
C ASN A 80 -7.36 -6.27 1.67
N LEU A 81 -8.18 -5.63 0.83
CA LEU A 81 -9.26 -4.75 1.30
C LEU A 81 -10.35 -5.54 2.02
N ARG A 82 -10.68 -6.75 1.53
CA ARG A 82 -11.60 -7.67 2.22
C ARG A 82 -11.03 -8.12 3.58
N ALA A 83 -9.75 -8.46 3.65
CA ALA A 83 -9.09 -8.86 4.89
C ALA A 83 -9.09 -7.73 5.92
N LEU A 84 -8.80 -6.50 5.49
CA LEU A 84 -8.88 -5.31 6.35
C LEU A 84 -10.31 -5.09 6.86
N ALA A 85 -11.31 -5.13 5.98
CA ALA A 85 -12.72 -4.99 6.38
C ALA A 85 -13.14 -6.08 7.39
N ALA A 86 -12.79 -7.34 7.13
CA ALA A 86 -13.07 -8.45 8.04
C ALA A 86 -12.37 -8.26 9.40
N TYR A 87 -11.11 -7.84 9.41
CA TYR A 87 -10.38 -7.56 10.64
C TYR A 87 -11.05 -6.45 11.46
N LEU A 88 -11.41 -5.33 10.82
CA LEU A 88 -12.04 -4.19 11.50
C LEU A 88 -13.45 -4.54 12.04
N LEU A 89 -14.27 -5.24 11.25
CA LEU A 89 -15.64 -5.61 11.65
C LEU A 89 -15.67 -6.76 12.65
N VAL A 90 -14.95 -7.84 12.38
CA VAL A 90 -15.09 -9.11 13.10
C VAL A 90 -14.19 -9.17 14.31
N PHE A 91 -12.94 -8.71 14.17
CA PHE A 91 -11.95 -8.82 15.24
C PHE A 91 -11.89 -7.56 16.11
N GLN A 92 -11.98 -6.37 15.50
CA GLN A 92 -11.96 -5.11 16.24
C GLN A 92 -13.38 -4.62 16.62
N HIS A 93 -14.43 -5.30 16.16
CA HIS A 93 -15.83 -4.97 16.44
C HIS A 93 -16.22 -3.52 16.14
N ILE A 94 -15.61 -2.92 15.12
CA ILE A 94 -15.90 -1.56 14.70
C ILE A 94 -17.25 -1.55 13.97
N PRO A 95 -18.17 -0.62 14.28
CA PRO A 95 -19.44 -0.50 13.55
C PRO A 95 -19.24 -0.36 12.04
N VAL A 96 -20.21 -0.82 11.26
CA VAL A 96 -20.10 -0.93 9.80
C VAL A 96 -19.76 0.41 9.14
N GLU A 97 -20.47 1.46 9.52
CA GLU A 97 -20.30 2.81 8.97
C GLU A 97 -18.93 3.39 9.35
N ARG A 98 -18.48 3.13 10.57
CA ARG A 98 -17.15 3.55 11.04
C ARG A 98 -16.04 2.80 10.32
N THR A 99 -16.25 1.52 10.00
CA THR A 99 -15.30 0.73 9.21
C THR A 99 -15.21 1.27 7.78
N ALA A 100 -16.34 1.57 7.13
CA ALA A 100 -16.34 2.16 5.78
C ALA A 100 -15.62 3.51 5.76
N GLN A 101 -15.86 4.36 6.78
CA GLN A 101 -15.16 5.64 6.93
C GLN A 101 -13.64 5.43 7.11
N LEU A 102 -13.23 4.56 8.03
CA LEU A 102 -11.80 4.27 8.27
C LEU A 102 -11.10 3.74 7.02
N ILE A 103 -11.74 2.84 6.27
CA ILE A 103 -11.20 2.32 5.02
C ILE A 103 -11.05 3.46 4.00
N THR A 104 -12.04 4.35 3.90
CA THR A 104 -11.98 5.49 2.99
C THR A 104 -10.84 6.44 3.38
N ASP A 105 -10.73 6.78 4.67
CA ASP A 105 -9.72 7.71 5.18
C ASP A 105 -8.29 7.16 5.02
N LEU A 106 -8.11 5.86 5.28
CA LEU A 106 -6.79 5.23 5.24
C LEU A 106 -6.37 4.80 3.85
N THR A 107 -7.30 4.48 2.94
CA THR A 107 -6.96 3.83 1.66
C THR A 107 -7.52 4.56 0.44
N GLY A 108 -8.45 5.49 0.62
CA GLY A 108 -9.19 6.15 -0.45
C GLY A 108 -10.28 5.28 -1.10
N ALA A 109 -10.44 4.01 -0.72
CA ALA A 109 -11.53 3.18 -1.24
C ALA A 109 -12.86 3.55 -0.61
N ASN A 110 -13.81 3.96 -1.44
CA ASN A 110 -15.19 4.16 -1.03
C ASN A 110 -15.92 2.80 -0.97
N VAL A 111 -16.20 2.34 0.25
CA VAL A 111 -16.83 1.04 0.50
C VAL A 111 -18.31 1.23 0.82
N SER A 112 -19.18 0.53 0.07
CA SER A 112 -20.62 0.52 0.37
C SER A 112 -20.88 -0.32 1.63
N THR A 113 -21.81 0.13 2.46
CA THR A 113 -22.24 -0.54 3.69
C THR A 113 -23.44 -1.48 3.49
N GLY A 114 -24.00 -1.53 2.27
CA GLY A 114 -25.22 -2.27 1.93
C GLY A 114 -26.05 -1.53 0.90
#